data_AF-A0A8H5RTV3-F1
#
_entry.id   AF-A0A8H5RTV3-F1
#
_cell.length_a   1.000
_cell.length_b   1.000
_cell.length_c   1.000
_cell.angle_alpha   90.00
_cell.angle_beta   90.00
_cell.angle_gamma   90.00
#
_symmetry.space_group_name_H-M   'P 1'
#
loop_
_entity.id
_entity.type
_entity.pdbx_description
1 polymer ?
#
loop_
_entity_poly.entity_id
_entity_poly.type
_entity_poly.pdbx_seq_one_letter_code
_entity_poly.pdbx_strand_id
1 'polypeptide(L)'
;MAEINPQISTAAVISWQSRDTLKYLAEPDPKNNTLTFKTRVDKTSSLFEISVPLYLKLTEKRTPKVSVILCIPLSTIETFSYQMLPIVPQPVRAKFSPQVLGLDFKLNENITVLIPLYAKEQPAQGKTQSGFVLDNIREISQMKSFSVYIDHSALFEAQLHEIRNAMNGGHYRFTRKRQLDLQSLYQGEGAKIAHLLPQPEQAPPRPVRRAARLR
;
A
#
# COMPACT_ATOMS: atom_id res chain seq x y z
N MET A 1 -25.09 -15.50 17.14
CA MET A 1 -24.81 -14.71 15.93
C MET A 1 -23.48 -15.21 15.38
N ALA A 2 -23.42 -15.58 14.09
CA ALA A 2 -22.16 -16.03 13.49
C ALA A 2 -21.23 -14.82 13.37
N GLU A 3 -20.03 -14.92 13.94
CA GLU A 3 -18.95 -13.95 13.70
C GLU A 3 -18.52 -14.12 12.24
N ILE A 4 -19.07 -13.30 11.36
CA ILE A 4 -18.56 -13.17 10.00
C ILE A 4 -17.20 -12.49 10.16
N ASN A 5 -16.11 -13.21 9.88
CA ASN A 5 -14.78 -12.65 9.75
C ASN A 5 -14.61 -12.31 8.27
N PRO A 6 -14.92 -11.07 7.82
CA PRO A 6 -14.84 -10.72 6.41
C PRO A 6 -13.39 -10.83 5.95
N GLN A 7 -13.13 -11.82 5.11
CA GLN A 7 -11.82 -12.08 4.52
C GLN A 7 -11.90 -11.94 3.00
N ILE A 8 -11.60 -10.75 2.53
CA ILE A 8 -11.38 -10.42 1.12
C ILE A 8 -9.92 -10.72 0.81
N SER A 9 -9.66 -11.33 -0.34
CA SER A 9 -8.33 -11.43 -0.92
C SER A 9 -8.47 -11.36 -2.44
N THR A 10 -8.08 -10.23 -3.03
CA THR A 10 -8.29 -9.98 -4.46
C THR A 10 -7.17 -9.11 -5.05
N ALA A 11 -7.05 -9.09 -6.37
CA ALA A 11 -6.12 -8.21 -7.06
C ALA A 11 -6.48 -6.74 -6.82
N ALA A 12 -5.47 -5.88 -6.80
CA ALA A 12 -5.63 -4.47 -6.46
C ALA A 12 -4.85 -3.54 -7.39
N VAL A 13 -5.36 -2.32 -7.58
CA VAL A 13 -4.61 -1.18 -8.12
C VAL A 13 -4.79 -0.03 -7.13
N ILE A 14 -3.73 0.71 -6.83
CA ILE A 14 -3.81 1.84 -5.91
C ILE A 14 -3.66 3.15 -6.68
N SER A 15 -4.38 4.19 -6.30
CA SER A 15 -4.16 5.56 -6.76
C SER A 15 -4.05 6.53 -5.60
N TRP A 16 -3.29 7.60 -5.82
CA TRP A 16 -3.15 8.69 -4.85
C TRP A 16 -2.86 9.99 -5.60
N GLN A 17 -3.21 11.11 -4.99
CA GLN A 17 -2.87 12.42 -5.49
C GLN A 17 -1.41 12.73 -5.13
N SER A 18 -0.56 12.95 -6.12
CA SER A 18 0.81 13.41 -5.94
C SER A 18 0.93 14.82 -6.50
N ARG A 19 1.06 15.80 -5.61
CA ARG A 19 1.01 17.24 -5.97
C ARG A 19 -0.25 17.49 -6.81
N ASP A 20 -0.10 17.74 -8.11
CA ASP A 20 -1.19 18.06 -9.04
C ASP A 20 -1.49 16.93 -10.03
N THR A 21 -0.92 15.74 -9.84
CA THR A 21 -1.11 14.59 -10.73
C THR A 21 -1.62 13.37 -9.97
N LEU A 22 -2.68 12.76 -10.50
CA LEU A 22 -3.18 11.47 -10.00
C LEU A 22 -2.24 10.35 -10.46
N LYS A 23 -1.59 9.68 -9.52
CA LYS A 23 -0.69 8.56 -9.78
C LYS A 23 -1.37 7.22 -9.52
N TYR A 24 -0.83 6.17 -10.13
CA TYR A 24 -1.33 4.81 -10.01
C TYR A 24 -0.18 3.83 -9.77
N LEU A 25 -0.43 2.84 -8.92
CA LEU A 25 0.41 1.67 -8.75
C LEU A 25 -0.40 0.44 -9.17
N ALA A 26 -0.20 0.02 -10.42
CA ALA A 26 -0.86 -1.15 -11.02
C ALA A 26 0.13 -2.29 -11.37
N GLU A 27 1.39 -1.95 -11.62
CA GLU A 27 2.43 -2.89 -12.04
C GLU A 27 3.45 -3.11 -10.90
N PRO A 28 3.43 -4.29 -10.24
CA PRO A 28 4.50 -4.65 -9.32
C PRO A 28 5.76 -5.11 -10.06
N ASP A 29 6.78 -5.52 -9.32
CA ASP A 29 7.95 -6.19 -9.87
C ASP A 29 8.06 -7.61 -9.29
N PRO A 30 8.12 -8.69 -10.09
CA PRO A 30 8.01 -8.75 -11.55
C PRO A 30 6.61 -8.39 -12.06
N LYS A 31 6.54 -7.88 -13.29
CA LYS A 31 5.29 -7.40 -13.93
C LYS A 31 4.20 -8.44 -14.10
N ASN A 32 4.56 -9.73 -14.08
CA ASN A 32 3.62 -10.86 -14.16
C ASN A 32 2.90 -11.13 -12.82
N ASN A 33 3.32 -10.48 -11.73
CA ASN A 33 2.59 -10.50 -10.47
C ASN A 33 1.48 -9.42 -10.44
N THR A 34 0.62 -9.50 -9.43
CA THR A 34 -0.40 -8.49 -9.13
C THR A 34 -0.24 -8.01 -7.69
N LEU A 35 -0.67 -6.77 -7.44
CA LEU A 35 -0.88 -6.31 -6.06
C LEU A 35 -2.10 -7.05 -5.51
N THR A 36 -2.10 -7.34 -4.22
CA THR A 36 -3.21 -8.03 -3.56
C THR A 36 -3.76 -7.19 -2.42
N PHE A 37 -5.04 -6.86 -2.45
CA PHE A 37 -5.78 -6.29 -1.33
C PHE A 37 -6.37 -7.41 -0.48
N LYS A 38 -6.19 -7.29 0.84
CA LYS A 38 -6.72 -8.23 1.82
C LYS A 38 -7.37 -7.51 2.99
N THR A 39 -8.44 -8.09 3.50
CA THR A 39 -9.00 -7.72 4.81
C THR A 39 -8.56 -8.74 5.84
N ARG A 40 -8.11 -8.26 6.99
CA ARG A 40 -7.85 -9.07 8.18
C ARG A 40 -8.66 -8.49 9.32
N VAL A 41 -9.91 -8.96 9.41
CA VAL A 41 -10.83 -8.60 10.47
C VAL A 41 -11.17 -9.90 11.20
N ASP A 42 -10.54 -10.06 12.35
CA ASP A 42 -10.72 -11.19 13.25
C ASP A 42 -10.64 -10.70 14.72
N LYS A 43 -10.67 -11.65 15.67
CA LYS A 43 -10.64 -11.36 17.12
C LYS A 43 -9.37 -10.69 17.60
N THR A 44 -8.29 -10.71 16.81
CA THR A 44 -6.94 -10.27 17.15
C THR A 44 -6.45 -9.13 16.26
N SER A 45 -6.92 -9.05 15.02
CA SER A 45 -6.47 -8.09 14.00
C SER A 45 -7.67 -7.42 13.33
N SER A 46 -7.58 -6.12 13.09
CA SER A 46 -8.61 -5.35 12.37
C SER A 46 -7.90 -4.34 11.48
N LEU A 47 -7.48 -4.80 10.29
CA LEU A 47 -6.69 -4.02 9.36
C LEU A 47 -6.96 -4.39 7.89
N PHE A 48 -6.64 -3.47 6.99
CA PHE A 48 -6.47 -3.74 5.57
C PHE A 48 -4.99 -3.95 5.26
N GLU A 49 -4.69 -4.87 4.35
CA GLU A 49 -3.35 -5.11 3.84
C GLU A 49 -3.33 -4.98 2.32
N ILE A 50 -2.31 -4.29 1.80
CA ILE A 50 -2.01 -4.31 0.38
C ILE A 50 -0.60 -4.89 0.21
N SER A 51 -0.53 -6.08 -0.36
CA SER A 51 0.73 -6.74 -0.68
C SER A 51 1.22 -6.29 -2.05
N VAL A 52 2.42 -5.72 -2.12
CA VAL A 52 3.07 -5.25 -3.34
C VAL A 52 4.33 -6.08 -3.60
N PRO A 53 4.31 -6.98 -4.59
CA PRO A 53 5.49 -7.74 -4.98
C PRO A 53 6.59 -6.84 -5.56
N LEU A 54 7.84 -7.04 -5.11
CA LEU A 54 9.04 -6.40 -5.64
C LEU A 54 10.31 -7.18 -5.26
N TYR A 55 11.41 -6.90 -5.96
CA TYR A 55 12.71 -7.47 -5.61
C TYR A 55 13.42 -6.59 -4.58
N LEU A 56 13.70 -7.14 -3.40
CA LEU A 56 14.53 -6.50 -2.38
C LEU A 56 15.89 -7.17 -2.27
N LYS A 57 16.90 -6.36 -1.91
CA LYS A 57 18.20 -6.90 -1.48
C LYS A 57 18.01 -7.53 -0.10
N LEU A 58 18.21 -8.83 -0.02
CA LEU A 58 18.11 -9.58 1.23
C LEU A 58 19.49 -9.66 1.90
N THR A 59 19.50 -9.86 3.22
CA THR A 59 20.74 -10.10 3.98
C THR A 59 21.33 -11.48 3.70
N GLU A 60 20.50 -12.44 3.29
CA GLU A 60 20.86 -13.84 3.03
C GLU A 60 20.81 -14.19 1.53
N LYS A 61 21.38 -15.35 1.16
CA LYS A 61 21.27 -15.97 -0.19
C LYS A 61 19.85 -16.52 -0.46
N ARG A 62 18.82 -15.75 -0.14
CA ARG A 62 17.42 -16.08 -0.41
C ARG A 62 16.99 -15.48 -1.75
N THR A 63 15.88 -15.98 -2.28
CA THR A 63 15.27 -15.44 -3.49
C THR A 63 14.94 -13.96 -3.26
N PRO A 64 15.39 -13.04 -4.13
CA PRO A 64 15.21 -11.60 -3.90
C PRO A 64 13.74 -11.16 -4.01
N LYS A 65 12.85 -12.02 -4.51
CA LYS A 65 11.43 -11.75 -4.68
C LYS A 65 10.73 -11.77 -3.33
N VAL A 66 10.22 -10.63 -2.91
CA VAL A 66 9.43 -10.49 -1.69
C VAL A 66 8.20 -9.62 -1.94
N SER A 67 7.31 -9.52 -0.98
CA SER A 67 6.20 -8.57 -1.02
C SER A 67 6.37 -7.54 0.08
N VAL A 68 6.26 -6.27 -0.24
CA VAL A 68 6.12 -5.23 0.77
C VAL A 68 4.65 -5.15 1.14
N ILE A 69 4.34 -5.06 2.43
CA ILE A 69 2.95 -4.97 2.90
C ILE A 69 2.68 -3.54 3.34
N LEU A 70 1.71 -2.90 2.70
CA LEU A 70 1.10 -1.67 3.18
C LEU A 70 0.00 -2.05 4.18
N CYS A 71 0.19 -1.71 5.45
CA CYS A 71 -0.73 -2.02 6.51
C CYS A 71 -1.52 -0.77 6.93
N ILE A 72 -2.84 -0.90 6.94
CA ILE A 72 -3.79 0.17 7.26
C ILE A 72 -4.73 -0.35 8.37
N PRO A 73 -4.41 -0.12 9.65
CA PRO A 73 -5.30 -0.48 10.75
C PRO A 73 -6.63 0.25 10.65
N LEU A 74 -7.76 -0.42 10.90
CA LEU A 74 -9.08 0.21 10.81
C LEU A 74 -9.23 1.40 11.79
N SER A 75 -8.48 1.38 12.89
CA SER A 75 -8.45 2.48 13.88
C SER A 75 -7.79 3.76 13.36
N THR A 76 -6.98 3.70 12.31
CA THR A 76 -6.31 4.89 11.74
C THR A 76 -7.13 5.54 10.63
N ILE A 77 -8.26 4.95 10.23
CA ILE A 77 -9.10 5.45 9.16
C ILE A 77 -10.06 6.51 9.71
N GLU A 78 -9.97 7.71 9.15
CA GLU A 78 -10.89 8.82 9.43
C GLU A 78 -12.21 8.60 8.69
N THR A 79 -12.14 8.33 7.39
CA THR A 79 -13.30 8.06 6.54
C THR A 79 -13.04 6.92 5.59
N PHE A 80 -14.04 6.07 5.42
CA PHE A 80 -14.03 4.96 4.47
C PHE A 80 -15.34 4.94 3.66
N SER A 81 -15.21 4.93 2.35
CA SER A 81 -16.32 4.75 1.42
C SER A 81 -15.92 3.80 0.31
N TYR A 82 -16.91 3.18 -0.30
CA TYR A 82 -16.72 2.40 -1.49
C TYR A 82 -17.87 2.65 -2.46
N GLN A 83 -17.58 2.57 -3.75
CA GLN A 83 -18.56 2.75 -4.82
C GLN A 83 -18.13 1.99 -6.07
N MET A 84 -19.13 1.57 -6.86
CA MET A 84 -18.85 1.04 -8.19
C MET A 84 -18.43 2.19 -9.11
N LEU A 85 -17.37 1.98 -9.89
CA LEU A 85 -16.91 3.00 -10.82
C LEU A 85 -17.76 3.01 -12.09
N PRO A 86 -18.40 4.14 -12.44
CA PRO A 86 -19.10 4.25 -13.72
C PRO A 86 -18.12 4.34 -14.90
N ILE A 87 -16.94 4.94 -14.67
CA ILE A 87 -15.86 5.06 -15.65
C ILE A 87 -14.58 4.59 -14.99
N VAL A 88 -14.05 3.46 -15.46
CA VAL A 88 -12.84 2.86 -14.92
C VAL A 88 -11.60 3.54 -15.55
N PRO A 89 -10.62 4.06 -14.78
CA PRO A 89 -9.40 4.62 -15.34
C PRO A 89 -8.62 3.61 -16.17
N GLN A 90 -7.89 4.06 -17.20
CA GLN A 90 -7.15 3.15 -18.10
C GLN A 90 -6.15 2.21 -17.37
N PRO A 91 -5.38 2.67 -16.36
CA PRO A 91 -4.48 1.77 -15.61
C PRO A 91 -5.21 0.67 -14.84
N VAL A 92 -6.48 0.90 -14.50
CA VAL A 92 -7.34 -0.01 -13.74
C VAL A 92 -8.06 -0.97 -14.70
N ARG A 93 -8.54 -0.47 -15.85
CA ARG A 93 -9.16 -1.28 -16.93
C ARG A 93 -8.23 -2.36 -17.47
N ALA A 94 -6.93 -2.11 -17.50
CA ALA A 94 -5.96 -3.09 -17.96
C ALA A 94 -5.83 -4.32 -17.05
N LYS A 95 -6.31 -4.24 -15.80
CA LYS A 95 -6.14 -5.28 -14.77
C LYS A 95 -7.43 -5.97 -14.36
N PHE A 96 -8.58 -5.34 -14.56
CA PHE A 96 -9.84 -5.80 -14.00
C PHE A 96 -10.93 -6.00 -15.06
N SER A 97 -11.96 -6.73 -14.64
CA SER A 97 -13.22 -6.86 -15.37
C SER A 97 -13.92 -5.49 -15.49
N PRO A 98 -14.93 -5.34 -16.36
CA PRO A 98 -15.59 -4.05 -16.56
C PRO A 98 -16.24 -3.45 -15.30
N GLN A 99 -16.56 -4.26 -14.30
CA GLN A 99 -17.13 -3.82 -13.03
C GLN A 99 -16.04 -3.75 -11.96
N VAL A 100 -15.75 -2.52 -11.52
CA VAL A 100 -14.68 -2.24 -10.55
C VAL A 100 -15.27 -1.51 -9.35
N LEU A 101 -14.89 -1.94 -8.15
CA LEU A 101 -15.14 -1.24 -6.90
C LEU A 101 -13.95 -0.34 -6.57
N GLY A 102 -14.23 0.94 -6.35
CA GLY A 102 -13.29 1.90 -5.78
C GLY A 102 -13.50 1.99 -4.29
N LEU A 103 -12.43 1.83 -3.53
CA LEU A 103 -12.38 1.94 -2.08
C LEU A 103 -11.60 3.20 -1.75
N ASP A 104 -12.25 4.20 -1.18
CA ASP A 104 -11.64 5.48 -0.86
C ASP A 104 -11.31 5.54 0.63
N PHE A 105 -10.04 5.84 0.91
CA PHE A 105 -9.49 5.91 2.26
C PHE A 105 -9.06 7.33 2.56
N LYS A 106 -9.45 7.82 3.74
CA LYS A 106 -8.84 8.98 4.39
C LYS A 106 -8.33 8.55 5.77
N LEU A 107 -7.06 8.78 6.05
CA LEU A 107 -6.38 8.32 7.25
C LEU A 107 -6.00 9.49 8.16
N ASN A 108 -6.02 9.23 9.47
CA ASN A 108 -5.45 10.11 10.50
C ASN A 108 -3.93 9.87 10.66
N GLU A 109 -3.48 8.62 10.53
CA GLU A 109 -2.06 8.23 10.61
C GLU A 109 -1.51 7.83 9.23
N ASN A 110 -0.19 7.82 9.05
CA ASN A 110 0.44 7.41 7.79
C ASN A 110 0.31 5.89 7.61
N ILE A 111 0.37 5.42 6.36
CA ILE A 111 0.35 3.97 6.09
C ILE A 111 1.62 3.35 6.67
N THR A 112 1.47 2.25 7.41
CA THR A 112 2.62 1.51 7.94
C THR A 112 3.16 0.58 6.86
N VAL A 113 4.43 0.74 6.50
CA VAL A 113 5.10 -0.11 5.51
C VAL A 113 5.84 -1.22 6.23
N LEU A 114 5.56 -2.47 5.87
CA LEU A 114 6.20 -3.65 6.45
C LEU A 114 7.04 -4.35 5.40
N ILE A 115 8.26 -4.72 5.80
CA ILE A 115 9.19 -5.51 4.99
C ILE A 115 9.60 -6.75 5.78
N PRO A 116 10.05 -7.83 5.11
CA PRO A 116 10.56 -9.00 5.83
C PRO A 116 11.74 -8.64 6.73
N LEU A 117 11.87 -9.30 7.89
CA LEU A 117 12.99 -9.06 8.82
C LEU A 117 14.36 -9.20 8.16
N TYR A 118 14.50 -10.19 7.28
CA TYR A 118 15.70 -10.53 6.50
C TYR A 118 15.94 -9.63 5.27
N ALA A 119 15.13 -8.60 5.05
CA ALA A 119 15.39 -7.59 4.02
C ALA A 119 16.35 -6.51 4.55
N LYS A 120 17.29 -6.05 3.70
CA LYS A 120 18.09 -4.87 4.03
C LYS A 120 17.17 -3.64 4.08
N GLU A 121 17.34 -2.82 5.11
CA GLU A 121 16.42 -1.71 5.45
C GLU A 121 16.26 -0.67 4.35
N GLN A 122 17.24 -0.58 3.44
CA GLN A 122 17.22 0.40 2.36
C GLN A 122 17.22 -0.31 1.00
N PRO A 123 16.03 -0.40 0.39
CA PRO A 123 15.94 -0.76 -1.01
C PRO A 123 16.70 0.26 -1.87
N ALA A 124 17.46 -0.19 -2.86
CA ALA A 124 18.19 0.73 -3.73
C ALA A 124 17.19 1.55 -4.58
N GLN A 125 17.26 2.88 -4.49
CA GLN A 125 16.36 3.79 -5.20
C GLN A 125 16.57 3.76 -6.73
N GLY A 126 15.46 3.94 -7.47
CA GLY A 126 15.41 4.73 -8.71
C GLY A 126 16.23 4.32 -9.94
N LYS A 127 16.56 3.04 -10.17
CA LYS A 127 17.21 2.61 -11.44
C LYS A 127 16.65 1.33 -12.06
N THR A 128 15.74 0.66 -11.37
CA THR A 128 15.12 -0.61 -11.77
C THR A 128 13.61 -0.54 -11.54
N GLN A 129 12.85 -1.46 -12.14
CA GLN A 129 11.40 -1.52 -11.93
C GLN A 129 11.05 -1.58 -10.43
N SER A 130 11.74 -2.43 -9.66
CA SER A 130 11.59 -2.47 -8.19
C SER A 130 11.85 -1.11 -7.55
N GLY A 131 12.90 -0.40 -7.98
CA GLY A 131 13.19 0.96 -7.51
C GLY A 131 12.02 1.92 -7.74
N PHE A 132 11.40 1.90 -8.93
CA PHE A 132 10.21 2.70 -9.22
C PHE A 132 9.00 2.30 -8.36
N VAL A 133 8.75 1.01 -8.18
CA VAL A 133 7.67 0.51 -7.30
C VAL A 133 7.89 0.99 -5.87
N LEU A 134 9.14 0.98 -5.39
CA LEU A 134 9.51 1.44 -4.06
C LEU A 134 9.36 2.95 -3.86
N ASP A 135 9.71 3.75 -4.87
CA ASP A 135 9.49 5.19 -4.81
C ASP A 135 7.98 5.50 -4.75
N ASN A 136 7.13 4.74 -5.45
CA ASN A 136 5.66 4.83 -5.33
C ASN A 136 5.16 4.40 -3.94
N ILE A 137 5.67 3.30 -3.38
CA ILE A 137 5.36 2.84 -2.01
C ILE A 137 5.72 3.91 -0.98
N ARG A 138 6.90 4.53 -1.13
CA ARG A 138 7.35 5.62 -0.27
C ARG A 138 6.41 6.81 -0.35
N GLU A 139 6.07 7.22 -1.56
CA GLU A 139 5.17 8.35 -1.77
C GLU A 139 3.78 8.09 -1.18
N ILE A 140 3.15 6.96 -1.51
CA ILE A 140 1.82 6.64 -0.98
C ILE A 140 1.83 6.46 0.54
N SER A 141 2.93 5.98 1.13
CA SER A 141 3.04 5.83 2.59
C SER A 141 2.94 7.15 3.35
N GLN A 142 3.23 8.27 2.67
CA GLN A 142 3.14 9.61 3.23
C GLN A 142 1.78 10.27 2.98
N MET A 143 0.94 9.67 2.14
CA MET A 143 -0.39 10.19 1.83
C MET A 143 -1.40 9.82 2.90
N LYS A 144 -2.34 10.73 3.13
CA LYS A 144 -3.52 10.51 3.99
C LYS A 144 -4.75 10.09 3.20
N SER A 145 -4.77 10.38 1.90
CA SER A 145 -5.90 10.08 1.04
C SER A 145 -5.43 9.29 -0.17
N PHE A 146 -6.07 8.16 -0.41
CA PHE A 146 -5.78 7.28 -1.56
C PHE A 146 -6.99 6.41 -1.85
N SER A 147 -7.02 5.82 -3.04
CA SER A 147 -8.07 4.89 -3.45
C SER A 147 -7.46 3.54 -3.83
N VAL A 148 -8.18 2.46 -3.54
CA VAL A 148 -7.85 1.09 -3.97
C VAL A 148 -8.96 0.60 -4.88
N TYR A 149 -8.60 0.09 -6.05
CA TYR A 149 -9.53 -0.49 -7.00
C TYR A 149 -9.41 -2.01 -6.99
N ILE A 150 -10.53 -2.70 -6.94
CA ILE A 150 -10.65 -4.16 -6.96
C ILE A 150 -11.79 -4.58 -7.90
N ASP A 151 -11.77 -5.84 -8.37
CA ASP A 151 -12.92 -6.41 -9.08
C ASP A 151 -14.18 -6.37 -8.22
N HIS A 152 -15.32 -6.05 -8.86
CA HIS A 152 -16.62 -6.15 -8.19
C HIS A 152 -16.98 -7.61 -7.92
N SER A 153 -17.51 -7.85 -6.72
CA SER A 153 -18.21 -9.07 -6.35
C SER A 153 -19.23 -8.73 -5.28
N ALA A 154 -20.45 -9.26 -5.41
CA ALA A 154 -21.51 -9.07 -4.41
C ALA A 154 -21.06 -9.50 -3.01
N LEU A 155 -20.20 -10.52 -2.91
CA LEU A 155 -19.62 -10.96 -1.64
C LEU A 155 -18.69 -9.88 -1.06
N PHE A 156 -17.80 -9.31 -1.87
CA PHE A 156 -16.89 -8.26 -1.41
C PHE A 156 -17.66 -7.02 -0.99
N GLU A 157 -18.68 -6.63 -1.74
CA GLU A 157 -19.52 -5.48 -1.40
C GLU A 157 -20.24 -5.67 -0.05
N ALA A 158 -20.82 -6.86 0.19
CA ALA A 158 -21.45 -7.17 1.48
C ALA A 158 -20.45 -7.13 2.64
N GLN A 159 -19.25 -7.71 2.47
CA GLN A 159 -18.19 -7.70 3.48
C GLN A 159 -17.67 -6.28 3.77
N LEU A 160 -17.49 -5.46 2.73
CA LEU A 160 -17.08 -4.06 2.88
C LEU A 160 -18.16 -3.22 3.56
N HIS A 161 -19.44 -3.50 3.29
CA HIS A 161 -20.58 -2.88 3.96
C HIS A 161 -20.56 -3.17 5.47
N GLU A 162 -20.35 -4.43 5.87
CA GLU A 162 -20.22 -4.81 7.28
C GLU A 162 -19.06 -4.10 7.97
N ILE A 163 -17.88 -4.07 7.34
CA ILE A 163 -16.70 -3.39 7.86
C ILE A 163 -16.98 -1.89 8.04
N ARG A 164 -17.61 -1.24 7.05
CA ARG A 164 -18.00 0.18 7.08
C ARG A 164 -18.96 0.48 8.23
N ASN A 165 -19.99 -0.35 8.41
CA ASN A 165 -20.96 -0.17 9.48
C ASN A 165 -20.33 -0.35 10.86
N ALA A 166 -19.45 -1.33 11.03
CA ALA A 166 -18.72 -1.52 12.28
C ALA A 166 -17.78 -0.33 12.56
N MET A 167 -17.10 0.23 11.55
CA MET A 167 -16.30 1.46 11.69
C MET A 167 -17.15 2.66 12.12
N ASN A 168 -18.29 2.88 11.45
CA ASN A 168 -19.20 3.98 11.78
C ASN A 168 -19.82 3.82 13.18
N GLY A 169 -20.06 2.58 13.61
CA GLY A 169 -20.49 2.26 14.97
C GLY A 169 -19.38 2.38 16.03
N GLY A 170 -18.16 2.80 15.67
CA GLY A 170 -17.05 3.05 16.59
C GLY A 170 -16.33 1.79 17.09
N HIS A 171 -16.62 0.61 16.53
CA HIS A 171 -16.11 -0.68 17.03
C HIS A 171 -14.58 -0.77 16.99
N TYR A 172 -13.94 -0.06 16.05
CA TYR A 172 -12.49 -0.05 15.86
C TYR A 172 -11.79 1.22 16.38
N ARG A 173 -12.54 2.21 16.89
CA ARG A 173 -11.96 3.43 17.47
C ARG A 173 -11.33 3.18 18.84
N PHE A 174 -11.81 2.17 19.56
CA PHE A 174 -11.39 1.85 20.93
C PHE A 174 -10.52 0.59 21.05
N THR A 175 -10.27 -0.12 19.94
CA THR A 175 -9.27 -1.19 19.91
C THR A 175 -7.88 -0.56 20.01
N ARG A 176 -7.47 -0.28 21.25
CA ARG A 176 -6.12 0.07 21.69
C ARG A 176 -5.12 -0.64 20.79
N LYS A 177 -4.40 0.12 19.95
CA LYS A 177 -3.41 -0.31 18.93
C LYS A 177 -3.07 -1.79 19.12
N ARG A 178 -3.91 -2.69 18.59
CA ARG A 178 -3.65 -4.13 18.76
C ARG A 178 -2.34 -4.33 18.03
N GLN A 179 -1.35 -4.74 18.81
CA GLN A 179 0.03 -4.80 18.36
C GLN A 179 0.03 -5.68 17.12
N LEU A 180 0.44 -5.11 15.99
CA LEU A 180 0.56 -5.87 14.76
C LEU A 180 1.40 -7.11 15.09
N ASP A 181 0.85 -8.29 14.85
CA ASP A 181 1.61 -9.52 15.02
C ASP A 181 2.61 -9.63 13.87
N LEU A 182 3.72 -8.91 14.03
CA LEU A 182 4.78 -8.86 13.04
C LEU A 182 5.43 -10.23 12.85
N GLN A 183 5.38 -11.11 13.86
CA GLN A 183 6.02 -12.44 13.83
C GLN A 183 5.28 -13.41 12.90
N SER A 184 3.93 -13.39 12.87
CA SER A 184 3.16 -14.28 11.98
C SER A 184 3.20 -13.87 10.50
N LEU A 185 3.67 -12.68 10.17
CA LEU A 185 3.84 -12.22 8.79
C LEU A 185 4.96 -12.99 8.07
N TYR A 186 4.91 -12.99 6.74
CA TYR A 186 5.88 -13.68 5.88
C TYR A 186 6.04 -15.17 6.19
N GLN A 187 4.94 -15.89 6.37
CA GLN A 187 4.94 -17.34 6.68
C GLN A 187 5.64 -17.67 8.01
N GLY A 188 5.61 -16.75 8.98
CA GLY A 188 6.27 -16.91 10.28
C GLY A 188 7.72 -16.44 10.32
N GLU A 189 8.26 -15.93 9.21
CA GLU A 189 9.63 -15.37 9.15
C GLU A 189 9.72 -13.96 9.75
N GLY A 190 8.57 -13.35 10.02
CA GLY A 190 8.46 -12.07 10.69
C GLY A 190 8.72 -10.84 9.80
N ALA A 191 8.15 -9.73 10.23
CA ALA A 191 8.22 -8.43 9.57
C ALA A 191 8.86 -7.37 10.47
N LYS A 192 9.38 -6.31 9.85
CA LYS A 192 9.73 -5.06 10.52
C LYS A 192 9.10 -3.87 9.81
N ILE A 193 8.90 -2.80 10.57
CA ILE A 193 8.43 -1.52 10.03
C ILE A 193 9.57 -0.87 9.27
N ALA A 194 9.33 -0.53 8.00
CA ALA A 194 10.28 0.20 7.18
C ALA A 194 10.02 1.70 7.30
N HIS A 195 11.01 2.45 7.77
CA HIS A 195 10.97 3.91 7.77
C HIS A 195 11.50 4.44 6.43
N LEU A 196 10.60 4.57 5.45
CA LEU A 196 10.93 5.18 4.16
C LEU A 196 11.00 6.71 4.31
N LEU A 197 12.10 7.22 4.88
CA LEU A 197 12.37 8.66 5.03
C LEU A 197 12.19 9.38 3.69
N PRO A 198 11.70 10.63 3.59
CA PRO A 198 11.72 11.42 2.35
C PRO A 198 13.15 11.69 1.87
N GLN A 199 13.36 11.91 0.57
CA GLN A 199 14.70 12.24 0.07
C GLN A 199 14.98 13.71 0.38
N PRO A 200 16.19 14.08 0.85
CA PRO A 200 16.60 15.47 0.73
C PRO A 200 16.58 15.82 -0.75
N GLU A 201 15.79 16.83 -1.11
CA GLU A 201 15.74 17.40 -2.45
C GLU A 201 17.19 17.61 -2.91
N GLN A 202 17.58 17.03 -4.05
CA GLN A 202 18.92 17.25 -4.58
C GLN A 202 19.09 18.77 -4.73
N ALA A 203 19.96 19.36 -3.91
CA ALA A 203 20.28 20.77 -4.00
C ALA A 203 20.64 21.08 -5.47
N PRO A 204 20.14 22.20 -6.03
CA PRO A 204 20.38 22.52 -7.42
C PRO A 204 21.89 22.51 -7.71
N PRO A 205 22.32 22.04 -8.89
CA PRO A 205 23.73 22.00 -9.24
C PRO A 205 24.33 23.40 -9.07
N ARG A 206 25.36 23.51 -8.22
CA ARG A 206 26.08 24.77 -8.02
C ARG A 206 26.56 25.28 -9.39
N PRO A 207 26.33 26.56 -9.74
CA PRO A 207 26.78 27.10 -11.01
C PRO A 207 28.29 26.96 -11.11
N VAL A 208 28.75 26.28 -12.16
CA VAL A 208 30.17 26.19 -12.50
C VAL A 208 30.64 27.60 -12.85
N ARG A 209 31.40 28.23 -11.95
CA ARG A 209 32.11 29.48 -12.24
C ARG A 209 33.10 29.20 -13.38
N ARG A 210 32.71 29.53 -14.62
CA ARG A 210 33.67 29.67 -15.72
C ARG A 210 34.58 30.83 -15.37
N ALA A 211 35.83 30.53 -15.05
CA ALA A 211 36.89 31.52 -14.96
C ALA A 211 37.07 32.15 -16.35
N ALA A 212 36.69 33.41 -16.50
CA ALA A 212 37.08 34.22 -17.64
C ALA A 212 38.61 34.40 -17.56
N ARG A 213 39.35 33.77 -18.48
CA ARG A 213 40.72 34.19 -18.79
C ARG A 213 40.60 35.40 -19.70
N LEU A 214 40.87 36.59 -19.14
CA LEU A 214 41.19 37.77 -19.91
C LEU A 214 42.61 37.59 -20.50
N ARG A 215 42.72 37.74 -21.81
CA ARG A 215 43.94 38.15 -22.51
C ARG A 215 43.64 39.45 -23.21
#